data_AF-A0A2E7HK48-F1
#
_entry.id   AF-A0A2E7HK48-F1
#
_cell.length_a   1.000
_cell.length_b   1.000
_cell.length_c   1.000
_cell.angle_alpha   90.00
_cell.angle_beta   90.00
_cell.angle_gamma   90.00
#
_symmetry.space_group_name_H-M   'P 1'
#
loop_
_entity.id
_entity.type
_entity.pdbx_description
1 polymer ?
#
loop_
_entity_poly.entity_id
_entity_poly.type
_entity_poly.pdbx_seq_one_letter_code
_entity_poly.pdbx_strand_id
1 'polypeptide(L)'
;MPNDLRLEDVLASMDQVLKAQARIYMQLAREATERFGRDGERSVRLRLRAYGLCRGREMQEAHYAAGHPINMETLMRCWDNASVYVAKDTIIGEGRYSPRDVEFNTSHCPTAEAWKEVDFHHMGHWYCDEFHQAAART
;
A
#
# COMPACT_ATOMS: atom_id res chain seq x y z
N MET A 1 29.18 0.95 10.51
CA MET A 1 29.53 0.83 9.09
C MET A 1 29.33 2.18 8.44
N PRO A 2 30.28 2.68 7.63
CA PRO A 2 30.01 3.85 6.79
C PRO A 2 28.84 3.51 5.86
N ASN A 3 27.90 4.45 5.73
CA ASN A 3 26.65 4.25 5.01
C ASN A 3 26.80 4.80 3.58
N ASP A 4 27.76 4.25 2.82
CA ASP A 4 28.03 4.64 1.42
C ASP A 4 26.96 4.03 0.49
N LEU A 5 25.69 4.34 0.76
CA LEU A 5 24.53 3.83 0.02
C LEU A 5 24.33 4.68 -1.25
N ARG A 6 24.26 4.03 -2.41
CA ARG A 6 23.89 4.68 -3.66
C ARG A 6 22.36 4.68 -3.79
N LEU A 7 21.80 5.68 -4.47
CA LEU A 7 20.35 5.80 -4.66
C LEU A 7 19.74 4.54 -5.30
N GLU A 8 20.43 3.94 -6.27
CA GLU A 8 20.00 2.70 -6.93
C GLU A 8 19.91 1.52 -5.95
N ASP A 9 20.82 1.43 -4.98
CA ASP A 9 20.81 0.38 -3.96
C ASP A 9 19.61 0.57 -3.01
N VAL A 10 19.27 1.81 -2.68
CA VAL A 10 18.09 2.15 -1.87
C VAL A 10 16.80 1.81 -2.62
N LEU A 11 16.68 2.19 -3.90
CA LEU A 11 15.49 1.88 -4.71
C LEU A 11 15.31 0.37 -4.89
N ALA A 12 16.40 -0.38 -5.15
CA ALA A 12 16.36 -1.83 -5.21
C ALA A 12 15.90 -2.44 -3.87
N SER A 13 16.32 -1.87 -2.74
CA SER A 13 15.89 -2.33 -1.42
C SER A 13 14.40 -2.10 -1.15
N MET A 14 13.77 -1.09 -1.76
CA MET A 14 12.33 -0.82 -1.60
C MET A 14 11.46 -1.96 -2.13
N ASP A 15 11.84 -2.59 -3.26
CA ASP A 15 11.18 -3.79 -3.78
C ASP A 15 11.18 -4.91 -2.73
N GLN A 16 12.35 -5.15 -2.12
CA GLN A 16 12.52 -6.18 -1.09
C GLN A 16 11.76 -5.85 0.20
N VAL A 17 11.73 -4.58 0.61
CA VAL A 17 10.96 -4.12 1.76
C VAL A 17 9.46 -4.36 1.54
N LEU A 18 8.93 -4.04 0.36
CA LEU A 18 7.53 -4.31 0.01
C LEU A 18 7.22 -5.80 0.02
N LYS A 19 8.11 -6.64 -0.54
CA LYS A 19 7.97 -8.11 -0.50
C LYS A 19 8.01 -8.64 0.93
N ALA A 20 8.88 -8.11 1.79
CA ALA A 20 8.96 -8.49 3.19
C ALA A 20 7.69 -8.12 3.96
N GLN A 21 7.17 -6.90 3.76
CA GLN A 21 5.90 -6.46 4.36
C GLN A 21 4.72 -7.33 3.91
N ALA A 22 4.66 -7.65 2.62
CA ALA A 22 3.65 -8.54 2.05
C ALA A 22 3.66 -9.93 2.70
N ARG A 23 4.86 -10.49 2.96
CA ARG A 23 5.03 -11.78 3.66
C ARG A 23 4.63 -11.71 5.13
N ILE A 24 4.90 -10.60 5.83
CA ILE A 24 4.43 -10.41 7.22
C ILE A 24 2.90 -10.45 7.26
N TYR A 25 2.23 -9.65 6.42
CA TYR A 25 0.76 -9.67 6.31
C TYR A 25 0.24 -11.08 6.02
N MET A 26 0.87 -11.76 5.05
CA MET A 26 0.50 -13.11 4.68
C MET A 26 0.52 -14.08 5.85
N GLN A 27 1.61 -14.12 6.62
CA GLN A 27 1.73 -15.05 7.76
C GLN A 27 0.64 -14.80 8.80
N LEU A 28 0.37 -13.53 9.11
CA LEU A 28 -0.67 -13.15 10.08
C LEU A 28 -2.07 -13.49 9.59
N ALA A 29 -2.36 -13.20 8.32
CA ALA A 29 -3.65 -13.45 7.73
C ALA A 29 -3.93 -14.96 7.60
N ARG A 30 -2.94 -15.76 7.18
CA ARG A 30 -3.05 -17.23 7.11
C ARG A 30 -3.38 -17.82 8.45
N GLU A 31 -2.56 -17.54 9.46
CA GLU A 31 -2.76 -18.05 10.81
C GLU A 31 -4.16 -17.69 11.33
N ALA A 32 -4.59 -16.44 11.14
CA ALA A 32 -5.92 -16.01 11.56
C ALA A 32 -7.03 -16.81 10.86
N THR A 33 -6.94 -16.99 9.54
CA THR A 33 -7.98 -17.72 8.79
C THR A 33 -7.96 -19.23 9.02
N GLU A 34 -6.78 -19.84 9.14
CA GLU A 34 -6.64 -21.28 9.35
C GLU A 34 -7.16 -21.66 10.75
N ARG A 35 -6.86 -20.82 11.75
CA ARG A 35 -7.25 -21.08 13.13
C ARG A 35 -8.69 -20.71 13.46
N PHE A 36 -9.21 -19.63 12.88
CA PHE A 36 -10.50 -19.04 13.26
C PHE A 36 -11.53 -19.00 12.11
N GLY A 37 -11.20 -19.56 10.93
CA GLY A 37 -12.09 -19.61 9.79
C GLY A 37 -12.63 -18.24 9.39
N ARG A 38 -13.96 -18.15 9.26
CA ARG A 38 -14.66 -16.91 8.87
C ARG A 38 -14.47 -15.76 9.84
N ASP A 39 -14.36 -16.04 11.14
CA ASP A 39 -14.10 -15.00 12.14
C ASP A 39 -12.67 -14.46 12.03
N GLY A 40 -11.73 -15.32 11.62
CA GLY A 40 -10.36 -14.95 11.27
C GLY A 40 -10.32 -13.99 10.08
N GLU A 41 -10.95 -14.37 8.97
CA GLU A 41 -11.07 -13.49 7.78
C GLU A 41 -11.70 -12.15 8.15
N ARG A 42 -12.84 -12.18 8.85
CA ARG A 42 -13.55 -10.97 9.26
C ARG A 42 -12.66 -10.06 10.10
N SER A 43 -11.91 -10.64 11.04
CA SER A 43 -10.99 -9.90 11.90
C SER A 43 -9.86 -9.25 11.11
N VAL A 44 -9.25 -9.99 10.19
CA VAL A 44 -8.19 -9.47 9.30
C VAL A 44 -8.71 -8.28 8.48
N ARG A 45 -9.84 -8.44 7.79
CA ARG A 45 -10.43 -7.38 6.95
C ARG A 45 -10.82 -6.15 7.76
N LEU A 46 -11.41 -6.33 8.95
CA LEU A 46 -11.73 -5.22 9.86
C LEU A 46 -10.49 -4.45 10.31
N ARG A 47 -9.39 -5.14 10.58
CA ARG A 47 -8.13 -4.49 11.01
C ARG A 47 -7.40 -3.82 9.87
N LEU A 48 -7.49 -4.35 8.64
CA LEU A 48 -7.00 -3.65 7.45
C LEU A 48 -7.73 -2.32 7.21
N ARG A 49 -9.06 -2.29 7.38
CA ARG A 49 -9.83 -1.03 7.34
C ARG A 49 -9.39 -0.06 8.42
N ALA A 50 -9.23 -0.54 9.66
CA ALA A 50 -8.81 0.30 10.77
C ALA A 50 -7.41 0.89 10.53
N TYR A 51 -6.49 0.09 9.97
CA TYR A 51 -5.17 0.56 9.57
C TYR A 51 -5.24 1.61 8.45
N GLY A 52 -6.06 1.38 7.42
CA GLY A 52 -6.29 2.37 6.37
C GLY A 52 -6.81 3.70 6.91
N LEU A 53 -7.79 3.68 7.82
CA LEU A 53 -8.28 4.90 8.48
C LEU A 53 -7.20 5.63 9.28
N CYS A 54 -6.32 4.89 9.97
CA CYS A 54 -5.20 5.48 10.72
C CYS A 54 -4.23 6.18 9.77
N ARG A 55 -3.81 5.49 8.71
CA ARG A 55 -2.88 6.04 7.71
C ARG A 55 -3.45 7.20 6.93
N GLY A 56 -4.72 7.11 6.53
CA GLY A 56 -5.41 8.22 5.86
C GLY A 56 -5.44 9.49 6.70
N ARG A 57 -5.71 9.37 8.01
CA ARG A 57 -5.65 10.51 8.96
C ARG A 57 -4.26 11.09 9.09
N GLU A 58 -3.24 10.24 9.27
CA GLU A 58 -1.85 10.69 9.37
C GLU A 58 -1.41 11.45 8.10
N MET A 59 -1.79 10.95 6.92
CA MET A 59 -1.52 11.63 5.65
C MET A 59 -2.30 12.95 5.53
N GLN A 60 -3.59 12.96 5.89
CA GLN A 60 -4.40 14.17 5.87
C GLN A 60 -3.81 15.26 6.78
N GLU A 61 -3.36 14.91 7.99
CA GLU A 61 -2.68 15.82 8.92
C GLU A 61 -1.38 16.37 8.32
N ALA A 62 -0.58 15.53 7.67
CA ALA A 62 0.63 15.96 6.97
C ALA A 62 0.31 16.93 5.81
N HIS A 63 -0.74 16.66 5.03
CA HIS A 63 -1.18 17.52 3.94
C HIS A 63 -1.64 18.88 4.45
N TYR A 64 -2.42 18.91 5.53
CA TYR A 64 -2.82 20.17 6.17
C TYR A 64 -1.62 20.97 6.66
N ALA A 65 -0.65 20.32 7.32
CA ALA A 65 0.57 20.97 7.80
C ALA A 65 1.42 21.54 6.65
N ALA A 66 1.40 20.90 5.48
CA ALA A 66 2.09 21.35 4.28
C ALA A 66 1.30 22.38 3.45
N GLY A 67 0.07 22.73 3.84
CA GLY A 67 -0.79 23.65 3.10
C GLY A 67 -1.34 23.08 1.79
N HIS A 68 -1.39 21.75 1.66
CA HIS A 68 -1.96 21.09 0.49
C HIS A 68 -3.49 20.96 0.58
N PRO A 69 -4.22 21.06 -0.55
CA PRO A 69 -5.65 20.77 -0.56
C PRO A 69 -5.91 19.27 -0.34
N ILE A 70 -6.98 18.94 0.37
CA ILE A 70 -7.40 17.54 0.58
C ILE A 70 -8.26 17.10 -0.60
N ASN A 71 -7.68 16.31 -1.50
CA ASN A 71 -8.35 15.76 -2.68
C ASN A 71 -7.59 14.52 -3.21
N MET A 72 -8.15 13.81 -4.20
CA MET A 72 -7.58 12.57 -4.73
C MET A 72 -6.21 12.77 -5.41
N GLU A 73 -6.04 13.87 -6.13
CA GLU A 73 -4.78 14.19 -6.79
C GLU A 73 -3.67 14.39 -5.77
N THR A 74 -3.90 15.18 -4.73
CA THR A 74 -2.92 15.40 -3.66
C THR A 74 -2.66 14.13 -2.87
N LEU A 75 -3.68 13.33 -2.58
CA LEU A 75 -3.50 12.02 -1.92
C LEU A 75 -2.51 11.15 -2.69
N MET A 76 -2.69 11.01 -4.01
CA MET A 76 -1.83 10.16 -4.82
C MET A 76 -0.43 10.75 -5.04
N ARG A 77 -0.32 12.07 -5.28
CA ARG A 77 0.98 12.73 -5.50
C ARG A 77 1.86 12.76 -4.25
N CYS A 78 1.24 12.79 -3.08
CA CYS A 78 1.91 12.80 -1.79
C CYS A 78 1.81 11.44 -1.08
N TRP A 79 1.55 10.37 -1.82
CA TRP A 79 1.50 9.03 -1.25
C TRP A 79 2.88 8.60 -0.76
N ASP A 80 2.97 8.23 0.51
CA ASP A 80 4.23 8.06 1.24
C ASP A 80 4.66 6.59 1.40
N ASN A 81 4.00 5.68 0.68
CA ASN A 81 4.39 4.28 0.62
C ASN A 81 5.47 4.03 -0.44
N ALA A 82 6.36 3.08 -0.18
CA ALA A 82 7.39 2.63 -1.12
C ALA A 82 6.84 2.23 -2.51
N SER A 83 5.56 1.83 -2.59
CA SER A 83 4.88 1.49 -3.85
C SER A 83 4.94 2.62 -4.90
N VAL A 84 5.01 3.89 -4.49
CA VAL A 84 5.09 5.02 -5.41
C VAL A 84 6.43 5.10 -6.12
N TYR A 85 7.49 4.63 -5.48
CA TYR A 85 8.81 4.56 -6.11
C TYR A 85 8.94 3.35 -7.03
N VAL A 86 8.17 2.30 -6.78
CA VAL A 86 8.16 1.10 -7.63
C VAL A 86 7.27 1.26 -8.85
N ALA A 87 6.12 1.90 -8.72
CA ALA A 87 5.21 2.20 -9.84
C ALA A 87 5.37 3.63 -10.37
N LYS A 88 6.49 4.30 -10.06
CA LYS A 88 6.71 5.73 -10.29
C LYS A 88 6.47 6.15 -11.73
N ASP A 89 6.99 5.38 -12.68
CA ASP A 89 6.91 5.73 -14.10
C ASP A 89 5.46 5.72 -14.60
N THR A 90 4.67 4.73 -14.17
CA THR A 90 3.27 4.63 -14.57
C THR A 90 2.37 5.59 -13.78
N ILE A 91 2.65 5.78 -12.49
CA ILE A 91 1.95 6.77 -11.63
C ILE A 91 2.19 8.16 -12.22
N ILE A 92 3.43 8.60 -12.43
CA ILE A 92 3.73 9.99 -12.78
C ILE A 92 3.59 10.26 -14.28
N GLY A 93 3.99 9.33 -15.14
CA GLY A 93 4.09 9.54 -16.58
C GLY A 93 2.83 9.23 -17.39
N GLU A 94 1.98 8.30 -16.91
CA GLU A 94 0.88 7.73 -17.71
C GLU A 94 -0.50 7.84 -17.04
N GLY A 95 -0.57 8.40 -15.82
CA GLY A 95 -1.82 8.54 -15.07
C GLY A 95 -2.65 9.79 -15.41
N ARG A 96 -3.98 9.68 -15.26
CA ARG A 96 -4.91 10.81 -15.24
C ARG A 96 -5.10 11.28 -13.80
N TYR A 97 -4.93 12.58 -13.57
CA TYR A 97 -5.06 13.18 -12.24
C TYR A 97 -6.08 14.31 -12.25
N SER A 98 -6.98 14.28 -11.27
CA SER A 98 -7.88 15.37 -10.97
C SER A 98 -8.20 15.37 -9.47
N PRO A 99 -8.71 16.49 -8.91
CA PRO A 99 -9.11 16.53 -7.51
C PRO A 99 -10.16 15.47 -7.12
N ARG A 100 -10.98 14.98 -8.06
CA ARG A 100 -12.06 14.03 -7.78
C ARG A 100 -11.71 12.58 -8.09
N ASP A 101 -10.75 12.36 -8.96
CA ASP A 101 -10.45 11.05 -9.53
C ASP A 101 -9.00 10.97 -9.99
N VAL A 102 -8.38 9.82 -9.75
CA VAL A 102 -7.03 9.49 -10.19
C VAL A 102 -7.03 8.08 -10.75
N GLU A 103 -6.51 7.91 -11.97
CA GLU A 103 -6.43 6.63 -12.66
C GLU A 103 -5.03 6.45 -13.24
N PHE A 104 -4.39 5.30 -12.96
CA PHE A 104 -3.12 4.91 -13.55
C PHE A 104 -3.03 3.39 -13.61
N ASN A 105 -2.20 2.88 -14.52
CA ASN A 105 -1.92 1.46 -14.59
C ASN A 105 -0.83 1.09 -13.58
N THR A 106 -0.87 -0.13 -13.06
CA THR A 106 0.21 -0.68 -12.22
C THR A 106 0.63 -2.01 -12.83
N SER A 107 1.68 -1.98 -13.65
CA SER A 107 2.22 -3.17 -14.33
C SER A 107 3.14 -4.01 -13.44
N HIS A 108 3.74 -3.39 -12.42
CA HIS A 108 4.62 -4.03 -11.44
C HIS A 108 4.14 -3.80 -10.01
N CYS A 109 4.04 -4.87 -9.22
CA CYS A 109 3.60 -4.81 -7.83
C CYS A 109 4.34 -5.87 -6.99
N PRO A 110 5.37 -5.49 -6.22
CA PRO A 110 6.19 -6.44 -5.46
C PRO A 110 5.38 -7.23 -4.42
N THR A 111 4.36 -6.60 -3.83
CA THR A 111 3.49 -7.26 -2.86
C THR A 111 2.66 -8.38 -3.51
N ALA A 112 2.11 -8.12 -4.71
CA ALA A 112 1.35 -9.12 -5.46
C ALA A 112 2.25 -10.27 -5.94
N GLU A 113 3.49 -10.00 -6.35
CA GLU A 113 4.47 -11.05 -6.69
C GLU A 113 4.71 -11.99 -5.49
N ALA A 114 5.01 -11.43 -4.32
CA ALA A 114 5.26 -12.21 -3.10
C ALA A 114 4.06 -13.10 -2.71
N TRP A 115 2.83 -12.65 -2.98
CA TRP A 115 1.63 -13.44 -2.71
C TRP A 115 1.36 -14.52 -3.77
N LYS A 116 1.73 -14.28 -5.03
CA LYS A 116 1.59 -15.27 -6.13
C LYS A 116 2.53 -16.45 -5.95
N GLU A 117 3.73 -16.24 -5.42
CA GLU A 117 4.75 -17.28 -5.18
C GLU A 117 4.24 -18.46 -4.34
N VAL A 118 3.19 -18.26 -3.54
CA VAL A 118 2.72 -19.23 -2.54
C VAL A 118 1.20 -19.40 -2.51
N ASP A 119 0.50 -19.08 -3.60
CA ASP A 119 -0.97 -19.21 -3.71
C ASP A 119 -1.75 -18.44 -2.62
N PHE A 120 -1.28 -17.24 -2.27
CA PHE A 120 -1.94 -16.34 -1.31
C PHE A 120 -2.76 -15.23 -1.97
N HIS A 121 -2.80 -15.20 -3.30
CA HIS A 121 -3.30 -14.06 -4.07
C HIS A 121 -4.71 -13.60 -3.69
N HIS A 122 -5.64 -14.53 -3.42
CA HIS A 122 -7.01 -14.21 -3.00
C HIS A 122 -7.05 -13.41 -1.68
N MET A 123 -6.28 -13.83 -0.68
CA MET A 123 -6.19 -13.12 0.61
C MET A 123 -5.34 -11.85 0.51
N GLY A 124 -4.40 -11.80 -0.44
CA GLY A 124 -3.68 -10.61 -0.83
C GLY A 124 -4.61 -9.46 -1.21
N HIS A 125 -5.65 -9.74 -2.01
CA HIS A 125 -6.63 -8.73 -2.42
C HIS A 125 -7.36 -8.05 -1.26
N TRP A 126 -7.58 -8.75 -0.15
CA TRP A 126 -8.19 -8.14 1.03
C TRP A 126 -7.39 -6.94 1.53
N TYR A 127 -6.06 -6.99 1.47
CA TYR A 127 -5.23 -5.84 1.82
C TYR A 127 -5.57 -4.67 0.89
N CYS A 128 -5.49 -4.88 -0.42
CA CYS A 128 -5.69 -3.81 -1.39
C CYS A 128 -7.11 -3.21 -1.30
N ASP A 129 -8.13 -4.05 -1.16
CA ASP A 129 -9.53 -3.63 -1.08
C ASP A 129 -9.83 -2.86 0.19
N GLU A 130 -9.38 -3.37 1.34
CA GLU A 130 -9.77 -2.82 2.64
C GLU A 130 -8.93 -1.61 3.04
N PHE A 131 -7.62 -1.64 2.76
CA PHE A 131 -6.70 -0.58 3.13
C PHE A 131 -6.90 0.67 2.28
N HIS A 132 -6.81 0.57 0.94
CA HIS A 132 -6.83 1.76 0.08
C HIS A 132 -8.19 2.46 0.13
N GLN A 133 -9.29 1.71 0.17
CA GLN A 133 -10.63 2.28 0.31
C GLN A 133 -10.82 3.00 1.64
N ALA A 134 -10.23 2.49 2.72
CA ALA A 134 -10.30 3.14 4.03
C ALA A 134 -9.39 4.37 4.12
N ALA A 135 -8.17 4.31 3.57
CA ALA A 135 -7.23 5.42 3.56
C ALA A 135 -7.71 6.60 2.71
N ALA A 136 -8.39 6.34 1.59
CA ALA A 136 -8.91 7.40 0.71
C ALA A 136 -10.22 8.04 1.21
N ARG A 137 -10.80 7.57 2.32
CA ARG A 137 -12.08 8.07 2.87
C ARG A 137 -11.94 9.18 3.91
N THR A 138 -10.74 9.41 4.42
CA THR A 138 -10.44 10.39 5.48
C THR A 138 -10.18 11.75 4.89
#